data_AF-A0A0C2H8A7-F1
#
_entry.id   AF-A0A0C2H8A7-F1
#
_cell.length_a   1.000
_cell.length_b   1.000
_cell.length_c   1.000
_cell.angle_alpha   90.00
_cell.angle_beta   90.00
_cell.angle_gamma   90.00
#
_symmetry.space_group_name_H-M   'P 1'
#
loop_
_entity.id
_entity.type
_entity.pdbx_description
1 polymer ?
#
loop_
_entity_poly.entity_id
_entity_poly.type
_entity_poly.pdbx_seq_one_letter_code
_entity_poly.pdbx_strand_id
1 'polypeptide(L)'
;MTEIRGEGIQADTLEIKQLRIGHHDYKVIQKDGLKNEDKHDMYGQIDYDTKEIELNKEYTQNEQVMQNVLIHEVVHGLFHESALFDEAHNEELVERLSNTLHGFLKDNIDVLNAVYGSDEEIIEVRGYDGKLISKERVIH
;
A
#
# COMPACT_ATOMS: atom_id res chain seq x y z
N MET A 1 -24.54 15.52 -36.57
CA MET A 1 -23.44 15.77 -35.63
C MET A 1 -23.91 15.32 -34.28
N THR A 2 -23.50 14.13 -33.86
CA THR A 2 -23.90 13.54 -32.58
C THR A 2 -22.77 13.83 -31.61
N GLU A 3 -23.02 14.71 -30.65
CA GLU A 3 -22.07 14.99 -29.56
C GLU A 3 -21.99 13.75 -28.67
N ILE A 4 -20.84 13.10 -28.69
CA ILE A 4 -20.50 12.06 -27.73
C ILE A 4 -20.06 12.80 -26.47
N ARG A 5 -20.95 12.88 -25.47
CA ARG A 5 -20.60 13.36 -24.14
C ARG A 5 -19.59 12.37 -23.56
N GLY A 6 -18.35 12.82 -23.40
CA GLY A 6 -17.35 12.10 -22.63
C GLY A 6 -17.83 12.02 -21.19
N GLU A 7 -18.34 10.84 -20.81
CA GLU A 7 -18.45 10.46 -19.41
C GLU A 7 -17.02 10.36 -18.89
N GLY A 8 -16.60 11.38 -18.15
CA GLY A 8 -15.32 11.37 -17.45
C GLY A 8 -15.31 10.14 -16.54
N ILE A 9 -14.33 9.28 -16.74
CA ILE A 9 -14.02 8.18 -15.82
C ILE A 9 -13.67 8.86 -14.50
N GLN A 10 -14.62 8.88 -13.57
CA GLN A 10 -14.37 9.25 -12.19
C GLN A 10 -13.40 8.19 -11.67
N ALA A 11 -12.17 8.58 -11.37
CA ALA A 11 -11.18 7.67 -10.80
C ALA A 11 -11.80 7.12 -9.51
N ASP A 12 -12.17 5.83 -9.51
CA ASP A 12 -12.60 5.13 -8.32
C ASP A 12 -11.46 5.24 -7.30
N THR A 13 -11.62 6.10 -6.31
CA THR A 13 -10.64 6.28 -5.24
C THR A 13 -10.53 4.94 -4.52
N LEU A 14 -9.35 4.31 -4.58
CA LEU A 14 -9.09 3.03 -3.95
C LEU A 14 -9.32 3.15 -2.42
N GLU A 15 -10.45 2.67 -1.92
CA GLU A 15 -10.78 2.71 -0.49
C GLU A 15 -10.26 1.43 0.19
N ILE A 16 -8.97 1.41 0.55
CA ILE A 16 -8.40 0.33 1.36
C ILE A 16 -8.94 0.47 2.79
N LYS A 17 -9.73 -0.50 3.24
CA LYS A 17 -10.37 -0.49 4.58
C LYS A 17 -9.59 -1.28 5.62
N GLN A 18 -8.91 -2.34 5.20
CA GLN A 18 -8.17 -3.23 6.07
C GLN A 18 -7.16 -4.04 5.28
N LEU A 19 -6.12 -4.51 5.97
CA LEU A 19 -5.14 -5.47 5.47
C LEU A 19 -4.66 -6.36 6.62
N ARG A 20 -4.04 -7.49 6.31
CA ARG A 20 -3.48 -8.40 7.32
C ARG A 20 -1.97 -8.26 7.37
N ILE A 21 -1.43 -8.14 8.57
CA ILE A 21 0.01 -8.18 8.84
C ILE A 21 0.27 -9.33 9.82
N GLY A 22 1.08 -10.31 9.39
CA GLY A 22 1.25 -11.57 10.13
C GLY A 22 -0.09 -12.29 10.28
N HIS A 23 -0.61 -12.34 11.52
CA HIS A 23 -1.89 -12.97 11.84
C HIS A 23 -2.96 -11.97 12.31
N HIS A 24 -2.67 -10.66 12.26
CA HIS A 24 -3.57 -9.61 12.76
C HIS A 24 -4.14 -8.77 11.61
N ASP A 25 -5.44 -8.47 11.70
CA ASP A 25 -6.13 -7.60 10.76
C ASP A 25 -6.01 -6.15 11.25
N TYR A 26 -5.38 -5.31 10.44
CA TYR A 26 -5.23 -3.87 10.66
C TYR A 26 -6.26 -3.11 9.84
N LYS A 27 -6.95 -2.15 10.45
CA LYS A 27 -7.82 -1.21 9.75
C LYS A 27 -7.01 -0.06 9.18
N VAL A 28 -7.38 0.42 8.01
CA VAL A 28 -6.75 1.60 7.39
C VAL A 28 -7.77 2.74 7.43
N ILE A 29 -7.37 3.87 8.02
CA ILE A 29 -8.25 5.00 8.31
C ILE A 29 -7.60 6.27 7.77
N GLN A 30 -8.37 7.10 7.06
CA GLN A 30 -7.91 8.45 6.72
C GLN A 30 -8.37 9.46 7.78
N LYS A 31 -7.45 10.30 8.25
CA LYS A 31 -7.67 11.25 9.34
C LYS A 31 -7.09 12.61 8.99
N ASP A 32 -7.79 13.67 9.39
CA ASP A 32 -7.32 15.04 9.23
C ASP A 32 -6.40 15.42 10.39
N GLY A 33 -5.32 16.15 10.09
CA GLY A 33 -4.45 16.76 11.12
C GLY A 33 -3.68 15.76 11.98
N LEU A 34 -3.19 14.66 11.40
CA LEU A 34 -2.36 13.70 12.11
C LEU A 34 -1.04 14.36 12.55
N LYS A 35 -0.72 14.24 13.84
CA LYS A 35 0.45 14.87 14.46
C LYS A 35 1.10 13.93 15.47
N ASN A 36 2.42 14.00 15.58
CA ASN A 36 3.17 13.29 16.61
C ASN A 36 3.06 13.99 17.99
N GLU A 37 3.70 13.43 19.00
CA GLU A 37 3.73 13.98 20.37
C GLU A 37 4.29 15.42 20.44
N ASP A 38 5.23 15.75 19.56
CA ASP A 38 5.82 17.09 19.41
C ASP A 38 4.98 18.06 18.56
N LYS A 39 3.77 17.65 18.14
CA LYS A 39 2.83 18.40 17.30
C LYS A 39 3.30 18.65 15.86
N HIS A 40 4.34 17.95 15.41
CA HIS A 40 4.74 17.92 14.01
C HIS A 40 3.78 17.06 13.21
N ASP A 41 3.52 17.47 11.98
CA ASP A 41 2.63 16.75 11.09
C ASP A 41 3.24 15.40 10.69
N MET A 42 2.39 14.38 10.69
CA MET A 42 2.75 13.03 10.24
C MET A 42 1.97 12.70 8.97
N TYR A 43 2.58 11.88 8.11
CA TYR A 43 1.96 11.38 6.89
C TYR A 43 1.15 10.12 7.17
N GLY A 44 1.65 9.26 8.06
CA GLY A 44 0.99 8.06 8.54
C GLY A 44 1.43 7.73 9.96
N GLN A 45 0.69 6.83 10.60
CA GLN A 45 1.05 6.22 11.88
C GLN A 45 0.37 4.85 11.99
N ILE A 46 1.05 3.90 12.59
CA ILE A 46 0.48 2.63 13.03
C ILE A 46 0.33 2.56 14.55
N ASP A 47 -0.82 2.05 15.00
CA ASP A 47 -1.09 1.71 16.38
C ASP A 47 -1.20 0.18 16.51
N TYR A 48 -0.24 -0.40 17.23
CA TYR A 48 -0.12 -1.85 17.40
C TYR A 48 -1.15 -2.42 18.37
N ASP A 49 -1.70 -1.63 19.28
CA ASP A 49 -2.67 -2.08 20.28
C ASP A 49 -4.08 -2.09 19.69
N THR A 50 -4.45 -1.03 18.99
CA THR A 50 -5.77 -0.90 18.34
C THR A 50 -5.84 -1.58 16.97
N LYS A 51 -4.69 -1.91 16.39
CA LYS A 51 -4.55 -2.45 15.02
C LYS A 51 -5.10 -1.48 13.99
N GLU A 52 -4.72 -0.22 14.10
CA GLU A 52 -5.15 0.85 13.19
C GLU A 52 -3.92 1.47 12.50
N ILE A 53 -4.05 1.69 11.20
CA ILE A 53 -3.12 2.46 10.39
C ILE A 53 -3.85 3.74 10.01
N GLU A 54 -3.40 4.86 10.56
CA GLU A 54 -3.93 6.18 10.27
C GLU A 54 -3.09 6.85 9.18
N LEU A 55 -3.74 7.31 8.11
CA LEU A 55 -3.11 8.07 7.03
C LEU A 55 -3.62 9.51 7.07
N ASN A 56 -2.70 10.47 6.96
CA ASN A 56 -3.07 11.87 6.96
C ASN A 56 -3.68 12.25 5.62
N LYS A 57 -4.99 12.50 5.64
CA LYS A 57 -5.78 12.80 4.47
C LYS A 57 -5.22 13.96 3.66
N GLU A 58 -4.71 15.02 4.30
CA GLU A 58 -4.19 16.20 3.60
C GLU A 58 -2.94 15.88 2.77
N TYR A 59 -2.09 14.97 3.25
CA TYR A 59 -0.83 14.60 2.60
C TYR A 59 -0.96 13.40 1.65
N THR A 60 -1.99 12.56 1.82
CA THR A 60 -2.20 11.34 1.02
C THR A 60 -3.27 11.48 -0.07
N GLN A 61 -3.51 12.70 -0.58
CA GLN A 61 -4.44 12.94 -1.69
C GLN A 61 -3.94 12.34 -3.03
N ASN A 62 -2.63 12.20 -3.18
CA ASN A 62 -2.03 11.54 -4.33
C ASN A 62 -1.92 10.04 -4.06
N GLU A 63 -2.41 9.21 -4.97
CA GLU A 63 -2.45 7.75 -4.80
C GLU A 63 -1.06 7.14 -4.59
N GLN A 64 -0.05 7.58 -5.34
CA GLN A 64 1.32 7.06 -5.19
C GLN A 64 1.90 7.43 -3.82
N VAL A 65 1.64 8.66 -3.34
CA VAL A 65 2.05 9.08 -1.99
C VAL A 65 1.32 8.25 -0.94
N MET A 66 0.01 8.08 -1.06
CA MET A 66 -0.79 7.24 -0.15
C MET A 66 -0.26 5.81 -0.08
N GLN A 67 0.02 5.19 -1.24
CA GLN A 67 0.56 3.84 -1.31
C GLN A 67 1.94 3.76 -0.64
N ASN A 68 2.82 4.74 -0.87
CA ASN A 68 4.15 4.74 -0.24
C ASN A 68 4.06 4.85 1.29
N VAL A 69 3.22 5.76 1.79
CA VAL A 69 2.98 5.93 3.23
C VAL A 69 2.35 4.66 3.82
N LEU A 70 1.36 4.07 3.17
CA LEU A 70 0.75 2.83 3.65
C LEU A 70 1.78 1.69 3.73
N ILE A 71 2.63 1.52 2.72
CA ILE A 71 3.68 0.50 2.74
C ILE A 71 4.72 0.78 3.83
N HIS A 72 5.02 2.05 4.12
CA HIS A 72 5.85 2.44 5.27
C HIS A 72 5.26 1.93 6.59
N GLU A 73 3.98 2.21 6.85
CA GLU A 73 3.30 1.72 8.06
C GLU A 73 3.17 0.19 8.10
N VAL A 74 3.01 -0.45 6.94
CA VAL A 74 3.02 -1.92 6.85
C VAL A 74 4.38 -2.50 7.23
N VAL A 75 5.49 -1.87 6.84
CA VAL A 75 6.84 -2.32 7.24
C VAL A 75 7.03 -2.21 8.75
N HIS A 76 6.60 -1.11 9.37
CA HIS A 76 6.53 -0.98 10.83
C HIS A 76 5.77 -2.15 11.46
N GLY A 77 4.56 -2.43 10.94
CA GLY A 77 3.76 -3.57 11.37
C GLY A 77 4.46 -4.91 11.18
N LEU A 78 5.14 -5.15 10.05
CA LEU A 78 5.85 -6.40 9.79
C LEU A 78 6.97 -6.65 10.79
N PHE A 79 7.75 -5.62 11.14
CA PHE A 79 8.79 -5.73 12.17
C PHE A 79 8.18 -5.99 13.55
N HIS A 80 7.15 -5.24 13.93
CA HIS A 80 6.46 -5.44 15.20
C HIS A 80 5.88 -6.86 15.35
N GLU A 81 5.13 -7.33 14.37
CA GLU A 81 4.51 -8.66 14.38
C GLU A 81 5.54 -9.80 14.31
N SER A 82 6.77 -9.50 13.88
CA SER A 82 7.91 -10.42 13.91
C SER A 82 8.72 -10.36 15.22
N ALA A 83 8.25 -9.59 16.21
CA ALA A 83 8.95 -9.30 17.48
C ALA A 83 10.33 -8.61 17.30
N LEU A 84 10.51 -7.89 16.18
CA LEU A 84 11.68 -7.06 15.87
C LEU A 84 11.40 -5.61 16.29
N PHE A 85 11.19 -5.40 17.58
CA PHE A 85 10.70 -4.11 18.11
C PHE A 85 11.71 -2.97 17.91
N ASP A 86 13.00 -3.24 18.07
CA ASP A 86 14.05 -2.22 17.88
C ASP A 86 14.11 -1.76 16.41
N GLU A 87 13.95 -2.70 15.47
CA GLU A 87 13.88 -2.42 14.04
C GLU A 87 12.60 -1.66 13.66
N ALA A 88 11.48 -1.95 14.33
CA ALA A 88 10.22 -1.22 14.15
C ALA A 88 10.29 0.24 14.61
N HIS A 89 11.30 0.62 15.40
CA HIS A 89 11.54 2.02 15.78
C HIS A 89 12.67 2.67 14.98
N ASN A 90 13.26 1.94 14.03
CA ASN A 90 14.33 2.45 13.18
C ASN A 90 13.75 3.00 11.87
N GLU A 91 13.33 4.27 11.92
CA GLU A 91 12.75 4.97 10.76
C GLU A 91 13.62 4.92 9.50
N GLU A 92 14.95 4.99 9.63
CA GLU A 92 15.86 4.90 8.48
C GLU A 92 15.81 3.53 7.81
N LEU A 93 15.75 2.45 8.61
CA LEU A 93 15.61 1.09 8.10
C LEU A 93 14.23 0.89 7.46
N VAL A 94 13.17 1.36 8.14
CA VAL A 94 11.79 1.24 7.68
C VAL A 94 11.60 1.99 6.37
N GLU A 95 12.06 3.23 6.26
CA GLU A 95 11.98 4.03 5.03
C GLU A 95 12.70 3.36 3.85
N ARG A 96 13.90 2.82 4.09
CA ARG A 96 14.66 2.13 3.04
C ARG A 96 13.93 0.88 2.55
N LEU A 97 13.45 0.06 3.48
CA LEU A 97 12.74 -1.16 3.13
C LEU A 97 11.40 -0.84 2.47
N SER A 98 10.63 0.13 2.99
CA SER A 98 9.34 0.52 2.43
C SER A 98 9.44 1.03 1.01
N ASN A 99 10.46 1.86 0.70
CA ASN A 99 10.68 2.37 -0.66
C ASN A 99 10.93 1.24 -1.66
N THR A 100 11.79 0.28 -1.30
CA THR A 100 12.09 -0.87 -2.18
C THR A 100 10.91 -1.83 -2.30
N LEU A 101 10.20 -2.09 -1.19
CA LEU A 101 9.04 -2.96 -1.15
C LEU A 101 7.87 -2.38 -1.95
N HIS A 102 7.60 -1.08 -1.81
CA HIS A 102 6.56 -0.38 -2.57
C HIS A 102 6.78 -0.53 -4.07
N GLY A 103 8.00 -0.25 -4.55
CA GLY A 103 8.35 -0.39 -5.97
C GLY A 103 8.22 -1.83 -6.46
N PHE A 104 8.70 -2.81 -5.67
CA PHE A 104 8.61 -4.22 -6.03
C PHE A 104 7.15 -4.70 -6.11
N LEU A 105 6.33 -4.42 -5.09
CA LEU A 105 4.93 -4.84 -5.06
C LEU A 105 4.13 -4.22 -6.20
N LYS A 106 4.32 -2.92 -6.46
CA LYS A 106 3.61 -2.21 -7.52
C LYS A 106 3.74 -2.89 -8.89
N ASP A 107 4.94 -3.37 -9.22
CA ASP A 107 5.21 -3.92 -10.55
C ASP A 107 4.97 -5.45 -10.62
N ASN A 108 4.87 -6.15 -9.47
CA ASN A 108 4.89 -7.61 -9.41
C ASN A 108 3.72 -8.24 -8.62
N ILE A 109 2.75 -7.47 -8.13
CA ILE A 109 1.69 -8.02 -7.26
C ILE A 109 0.88 -9.13 -7.93
N ASP A 110 0.58 -9.02 -9.23
CA ASP A 110 -0.17 -10.04 -9.98
C ASP A 110 0.61 -11.36 -10.07
N VAL A 111 1.93 -11.28 -10.23
CA VAL A 111 2.83 -12.45 -10.19
C VAL A 111 2.77 -13.13 -8.83
N LEU A 112 2.83 -12.34 -7.75
CA LEU A 112 2.78 -12.87 -6.39
C LEU A 112 1.43 -13.50 -6.08
N ASN A 113 0.32 -12.88 -6.52
CA ASN A 113 -1.04 -13.40 -6.33
C ASN A 113 -1.17 -14.80 -6.95
N ALA A 114 -0.64 -14.99 -8.15
CA ALA A 114 -0.68 -16.29 -8.81
C ALA A 114 0.17 -17.37 -8.09
N VAL A 115 1.25 -16.99 -7.42
CA VAL A 115 2.03 -17.93 -6.58
C VAL A 115 1.22 -18.44 -5.39
N TYR A 116 0.38 -17.58 -4.79
CA TYR A 116 -0.45 -17.93 -3.64
C TYR A 116 -1.83 -18.50 -4.01
N GLY A 117 -2.06 -18.83 -5.28
CA GLY A 117 -3.23 -19.58 -5.74
C GLY A 117 -4.47 -18.73 -6.01
N SER A 118 -4.31 -17.49 -6.51
CA SER A 118 -5.44 -16.82 -7.16
C SER A 118 -5.88 -17.60 -8.40
N ASP A 119 -7.19 -17.64 -8.68
CA ASP A 119 -7.79 -18.26 -9.88
C ASP A 119 -7.40 -17.54 -11.20
N GLU A 120 -6.32 -16.76 -11.20
CA GLU A 120 -5.86 -16.02 -12.37
C GLU A 120 -5.18 -16.96 -13.36
N GLU A 121 -5.86 -17.22 -14.48
CA GLU A 121 -5.29 -17.98 -15.59
C GLU A 121 -4.13 -17.25 -16.29
N ILE A 122 -3.99 -15.93 -16.07
CA ILE A 122 -3.06 -15.07 -16.80
C ILE A 122 -2.40 -14.11 -15.82
N ILE A 123 -1.07 -14.15 -15.77
CA ILE A 123 -0.22 -13.21 -15.04
C ILE A 123 0.27 -12.15 -16.03
N GLU A 124 0.15 -10.87 -15.68
CA GLU A 124 0.76 -9.76 -16.40
C GLU A 124 1.77 -9.03 -15.52
N VAL A 125 2.98 -8.81 -16.03
CA VAL A 125 3.98 -7.93 -15.42
C VAL A 125 3.95 -6.63 -16.19
N ARG A 126 3.74 -5.50 -15.50
CA ARG A 126 3.66 -4.18 -16.12
C ARG A 126 4.71 -3.26 -15.52
N GLY A 127 5.31 -2.44 -16.37
CA GLY A 127 6.25 -1.43 -15.95
C GLY A 127 5.55 -0.19 -15.40
N TYR A 128 6.34 0.69 -14.79
CA TYR A 128 5.86 1.95 -14.21
C TYR A 128 5.06 2.84 -15.19
N ASP A 129 5.35 2.77 -16.49
CA ASP A 129 4.64 3.50 -17.54
C ASP A 129 3.33 2.81 -17.99
N GLY A 130 2.90 1.78 -17.27
CA GLY A 130 1.72 0.96 -17.56
C GLY A 130 1.91 -0.04 -18.70
N LYS A 131 3.08 -0.08 -19.34
CA LYS A 131 3.33 -1.00 -20.46
C LYS A 131 3.51 -2.42 -19.96
N LEU A 132 2.91 -3.36 -20.70
CA LEU A 132 3.12 -4.78 -20.50
C LEU A 132 4.60 -5.14 -20.76
N ILE A 133 5.25 -5.70 -19.74
CA ILE A 133 6.61 -6.24 -19.80
C ILE A 133 6.56 -7.74 -20.13
N SER A 134 5.70 -8.49 -19.43
CA SER A 134 5.53 -9.94 -19.65
C SER A 134 4.08 -10.35 -19.44
N LYS A 135 3.67 -11.44 -20.09
CA LYS A 135 2.35 -12.06 -19.94
C LYS A 135 2.48 -13.57 -20.04
N GLU A 136 2.05 -14.27 -19.01
CA GLU A 136 2.18 -15.72 -18.89
C GLU A 136 0.83 -16.35 -18.55
N ARG A 137 0.58 -17.55 -19.07
CA ARG A 137 -0.62 -18.33 -18.72
C ARG A 137 -0.26 -19.33 -17.64
N VAL A 138 -0.96 -19.31 -16.52
CA VAL A 138 -0.80 -20.28 -15.44
C VAL A 138 -1.66 -21.50 -15.78
N ILE A 139 -1.01 -22.64 -16.02
CA ILE A 139 -1.67 -23.93 -16.20
C ILE A 139 -1.54 -24.69 -14.90
N HIS A 140 -2.67 -24.92 -14.22
CA HIS A 140 -2.74 -25.76 -13.01
C HIS A 140 -2.59 -27.25 -13.35
#